data_AF-A0A376MWJ9-F1
#
_entry.id   AF-A0A376MWJ9-F1
#
_cell.length_a   1.000
_cell.length_b   1.000
_cell.length_c   1.000
_cell.angle_alpha   90.00
_cell.angle_beta   90.00
_cell.angle_gamma   90.00
#
_symmetry.space_group_name_H-M   'P 1'
#
loop_
_entity.id
_entity.type
_entity.pdbx_description
1 polymer ?
#
loop_
_entity_poly.entity_id
_entity_poly.type
_entity_poly.pdbx_seq_one_letter_code
_entity_poly.pdbx_strand_id
1 'polypeptide(L)'
;MAHQHDRLEAVIFTPTDWHLLRKCPSPVWMVKDQPWPEGGKALVAVNLASEEPYHNALNEKLVKETIELAEQVNHTEVHLVGAYPVTPINIAIELPEFDPSVYNDAIRGNICWQ
;
A
#
# COMPACT_ATOMS: atom_id res chain seq x y z
N MET A 1 -5.19 -1.33 38.41
CA MET A 1 -4.40 -2.44 37.85
C MET A 1 -5.12 -2.96 36.62
N ALA A 2 -4.35 -3.18 35.54
CA ALA A 2 -4.74 -3.73 34.24
C ALA A 2 -5.67 -2.87 33.35
N HIS A 3 -5.08 -2.12 32.43
CA HIS A 3 -5.17 -2.41 30.99
C HIS A 3 -4.19 -1.50 30.25
N GLN A 4 -3.07 -2.06 29.78
CA GLN A 4 -2.28 -1.45 28.71
C GLN A 4 -3.23 -1.23 27.53
N HIS A 5 -3.49 0.03 27.16
CA HIS A 5 -4.02 0.34 25.84
C HIS A 5 -2.81 0.35 24.90
N ASP A 6 -2.70 -0.76 24.18
CA ASP A 6 -1.61 -1.09 23.28
C ASP A 6 -1.55 -0.14 22.08
N ARG A 7 -0.36 -0.05 21.51
CA ARG A 7 0.10 0.76 20.36
C ARG A 7 -0.62 0.48 19.02
N LEU A 8 -1.83 -0.08 19.05
CA LEU A 8 -2.68 -0.49 17.93
C LEU A 8 -4.00 0.30 17.93
N GLU A 9 -3.97 1.59 18.25
CA GLU A 9 -5.03 2.48 17.80
C GLU A 9 -4.90 2.61 16.29
N ALA A 10 -5.58 1.73 15.55
CA ALA A 10 -5.90 1.96 14.16
C ALA A 10 -6.47 3.38 14.09
N VAL A 11 -5.74 4.28 13.44
CA VAL A 11 -6.05 5.71 13.33
C VAL A 11 -7.56 5.86 13.17
N ILE A 12 -8.23 6.40 14.19
CA ILE A 12 -9.69 6.50 14.20
C ILE A 12 -10.06 7.58 13.18
N PHE A 13 -10.36 7.16 11.96
CA PHE A 13 -10.76 8.07 10.89
C PHE A 13 -12.20 8.50 11.08
N THR A 14 -12.44 9.81 11.05
CA THR A 14 -13.78 10.38 11.09
C THR A 14 -14.48 10.25 9.73
N PRO A 15 -15.82 10.33 9.66
CA PRO A 15 -16.53 10.34 8.37
C PRO A 15 -16.05 11.43 7.40
N THR A 16 -15.55 12.56 7.93
CA THR A 16 -14.96 13.65 7.15
C THR A 16 -13.64 13.23 6.52
N ASP A 17 -12.77 12.54 7.24
CA ASP A 17 -11.47 12.07 6.71
C ASP A 17 -11.68 11.09 5.55
N TRP A 18 -12.64 10.18 5.69
CA TRP A 18 -13.05 9.27 4.61
C TRP A 18 -13.62 10.01 3.39
N HIS A 19 -14.21 11.19 3.59
CA HIS A 19 -14.69 12.01 2.48
C HIS A 19 -13.52 12.69 1.77
N LEU A 20 -12.56 13.23 2.52
CA LEU A 20 -11.36 13.85 1.99
C LEU A 20 -10.53 12.84 1.19
N LEU A 21 -10.24 11.67 1.77
CA LEU A 21 -9.47 10.62 1.09
C LEU A 21 -10.09 10.14 -0.22
N ARG A 22 -11.43 10.17 -0.34
CA ARG A 22 -12.13 9.69 -1.55
C ARG A 22 -12.40 10.77 -2.59
N LYS A 23 -12.55 12.04 -2.18
CA LYS A 23 -13.06 13.10 -3.07
C LYS A 23 -12.11 14.26 -3.30
N CYS A 24 -11.05 14.39 -2.51
CA CYS A 24 -10.08 15.45 -2.73
C CYS A 24 -9.35 15.22 -4.07
N PRO A 25 -9.31 16.21 -4.98
CA PRO A 25 -8.55 16.10 -6.23
C PRO A 25 -7.03 16.27 -6.03
N SER A 26 -6.61 16.68 -4.84
CA SER A 26 -5.21 16.91 -4.48
C SER A 26 -4.71 15.86 -3.48
N PRO A 27 -3.39 15.58 -3.42
CA PRO A 27 -2.82 14.67 -2.42
C PRO A 27 -3.21 15.08 -1.00
N VAL A 28 -3.64 14.12 -0.19
CA VAL A 28 -4.08 14.33 1.19
C VAL A 28 -3.09 13.68 2.13
N TRP A 29 -2.50 14.47 3.02
CA TRP A 29 -1.61 13.98 4.07
C TRP A 29 -2.34 13.97 5.42
N MET A 30 -2.65 12.75 5.90
CA MET A 30 -3.19 12.55 7.24
C MET A 30 -2.05 12.56 8.27
N VAL A 31 -1.96 13.62 9.08
CA VAL A 31 -0.91 13.78 10.10
C VAL A 31 -1.44 13.27 11.45
N LYS A 32 -0.75 12.28 12.03
CA LYS A 32 -1.04 11.79 13.39
C LYS A 32 -0.67 12.85 14.43
N ASP A 33 -1.31 12.81 15.59
CA ASP A 33 -1.05 13.72 16.71
C ASP A 33 0.27 13.45 17.46
N GLN A 34 0.96 12.37 17.12
CA GLN A 34 2.26 11.99 17.67
C GLN A 34 3.43 12.48 16.82
N PRO A 35 4.59 12.82 17.44
CA PRO A 35 5.77 13.21 16.68
C PRO A 35 6.23 12.10 15.72
N TRP A 36 6.91 12.53 14.66
CA TRP A 36 7.55 11.59 13.73
C TRP A 36 8.69 10.85 14.47
N PRO A 37 8.80 9.53 14.33
CA PRO A 37 9.87 8.77 14.96
C PRO A 37 11.24 9.15 14.39
N GLU A 38 12.27 9.12 15.23
CA GLU A 38 13.66 9.31 14.79
C GLU A 38 14.05 8.21 13.80
N GLY A 39 14.62 8.60 12.65
CA GLY A 39 14.90 7.66 11.56
C GLY A 39 13.65 7.05 10.92
N GLY A 40 12.48 7.69 11.06
CA GLY A 40 11.25 7.24 10.43
C GLY A 40 11.39 7.18 8.91
N LYS A 41 10.89 6.09 8.33
CA LYS A 41 11.01 5.78 6.90
C LYS A 41 9.72 6.12 6.16
N ALA A 42 9.84 6.52 4.90
CA ALA A 42 8.70 6.67 4.00
C ALA A 42 8.45 5.32 3.29
N LEU A 43 7.21 4.86 3.27
CA LEU A 43 6.82 3.61 2.64
C LEU A 43 5.78 3.89 1.56
N VAL A 44 6.06 3.49 0.33
CA VAL A 44 5.15 3.64 -0.82
C VAL A 44 4.55 2.28 -1.14
N ALA A 45 3.23 2.17 -1.06
CA ALA A 45 2.51 1.00 -1.51
C ALA A 45 2.28 1.10 -3.04
N VAL A 46 2.79 0.13 -3.78
CA VAL A 46 2.64 0.04 -5.23
C VAL A 46 1.76 -1.16 -5.60
N ASN A 47 0.88 -0.97 -6.59
CA ASN A 47 0.08 -2.06 -7.12
C ASN A 47 0.81 -2.72 -8.30
N LEU A 48 1.40 -3.89 -8.07
CA LEU A 48 2.10 -4.69 -9.09
C LEU A 48 1.24 -5.83 -9.65
N ALA A 49 0.05 -6.06 -9.10
CA ALA A 49 -0.79 -7.21 -9.46
C ALA A 49 -1.71 -6.94 -10.65
N SER A 50 -2.01 -5.68 -10.95
CA SER A 50 -2.91 -5.31 -12.03
C SER A 50 -2.14 -4.99 -13.31
N GLU A 51 -2.61 -5.53 -14.43
CA GLU A 51 -2.03 -5.32 -15.76
C GLU A 51 -2.53 -4.03 -16.44
N GLU A 52 -3.44 -3.30 -15.80
CA GLU A 52 -4.00 -2.08 -16.39
C GLU A 52 -2.98 -0.93 -16.35
N PRO A 53 -2.76 -0.24 -17.49
CA PRO A 53 -1.64 0.70 -17.64
C PRO A 53 -1.73 1.92 -16.72
N TYR A 54 -2.93 2.28 -16.25
CA TYR A 54 -3.09 3.40 -15.31
C TYR A 54 -2.51 3.13 -13.94
N HIS A 55 -2.34 1.85 -13.53
CA HIS A 55 -1.68 1.53 -12.27
C HIS A 55 -0.19 1.82 -12.34
N ASN A 56 0.47 1.56 -13.47
CA ASN A 56 1.88 1.90 -13.65
C ASN A 56 2.09 3.43 -13.60
N ALA A 57 1.28 4.19 -14.33
CA ALA A 57 1.34 5.65 -14.28
C ALA A 57 1.11 6.21 -12.86
N LEU A 58 0.19 5.59 -12.10
CA LEU A 58 -0.04 5.97 -10.70
C LEU A 58 1.12 5.59 -9.79
N ASN A 59 1.67 4.38 -9.93
CA ASN A 59 2.82 3.92 -9.16
C ASN A 59 4.03 4.83 -9.38
N GLU A 60 4.34 5.19 -10.63
CA GLU A 60 5.41 6.13 -10.96
C GLU A 60 5.19 7.50 -10.31
N LYS A 61 3.95 8.01 -10.36
CA LYS A 61 3.60 9.28 -9.71
C LYS A 61 3.82 9.21 -8.19
N LEU A 62 3.36 8.15 -7.53
CA LEU A 62 3.51 7.95 -6.08
C LEU A 62 4.98 7.87 -5.67
N VAL A 63 5.80 7.12 -6.42
CA VAL A 63 7.24 6.98 -6.15
C VAL A 63 7.94 8.32 -6.33
N LYS A 64 7.67 9.02 -7.44
CA LYS A 64 8.28 10.33 -7.72
C LYS A 64 7.93 11.36 -6.65
N GLU A 65 6.66 11.54 -6.34
CA GLU A 65 6.22 12.51 -5.33
C GLU A 65 6.79 12.17 -3.94
N THR A 66 6.91 10.89 -3.60
CA THR A 66 7.47 10.48 -2.31
C THR A 66 8.97 10.75 -2.23
N ILE A 67 9.74 10.51 -3.30
CA ILE A 67 11.17 10.82 -3.33
C ILE A 67 11.39 12.33 -3.18
N GLU A 68 10.66 13.13 -3.96
CA GLU A 68 10.75 14.60 -3.89
C GLU A 68 10.40 15.12 -2.47
N LEU A 69 9.38 14.56 -1.83
CA LEU A 69 9.02 14.90 -0.45
C LEU A 69 10.08 14.44 0.55
N ALA A 70 10.59 13.22 0.41
CA ALA A 70 11.57 12.63 1.33
C ALA A 70 12.92 13.36 1.30
N GLU A 71 13.32 13.89 0.14
CA GLU A 71 14.49 14.76 0.01
C GLU A 71 14.34 16.05 0.81
N GLN A 72 13.13 16.63 0.86
CA GLN A 72 12.86 17.84 1.63
C GLN A 72 12.68 17.57 3.13
N VAL A 73 12.25 16.36 3.50
CA VAL A 73 11.97 15.98 4.88
C VAL A 73 13.12 15.12 5.44
N ASN A 74 14.21 15.80 5.83
CA ASN A 74 15.35 15.20 6.56
C ASN A 74 16.02 14.01 5.84
N HIS A 75 16.04 14.01 4.50
CA HIS A 75 16.58 12.89 3.71
C HIS A 75 16.03 11.54 4.15
N THR A 76 14.70 11.47 4.31
CA THR A 76 14.02 10.26 4.76
C THR A 76 14.26 9.12 3.77
N GLU A 77 14.58 7.93 4.29
CA GLU A 77 14.75 6.74 3.45
C GLU A 77 13.38 6.28 2.91
N VAL A 78 13.31 6.05 1.59
CA VAL A 78 12.10 5.61 0.89
C VAL A 78 12.18 4.11 0.62
N HIS A 79 11.14 3.38 1.00
CA HIS A 79 10.96 1.97 0.68
C HIS A 79 9.69 1.76 -0.15
N LEU A 80 9.71 0.73 -0.99
CA LEU A 80 8.56 0.32 -1.79
C LEU A 80 8.02 -1.02 -1.25
N VAL A 81 6.70 -1.15 -1.22
CA VAL A 81 6.03 -2.41 -0.87
C VAL A 81 4.96 -2.76 -1.90
N GLY A 82 5.02 -3.98 -2.42
CA GLY A 82 3.99 -4.59 -3.24
C GLY A 82 3.37 -5.77 -2.51
N ALA A 83 2.04 -5.86 -2.53
CA ALA A 83 1.31 -7.00 -1.97
C ALA A 83 0.47 -7.63 -3.09
N TYR A 84 0.42 -8.96 -3.11
CA TYR A 84 -0.42 -9.70 -4.04
C TYR A 84 -1.21 -10.78 -3.29
N PRO A 85 -2.52 -10.88 -3.51
CA PRO A 85 -3.32 -11.93 -2.91
C PRO A 85 -3.04 -13.27 -3.63
N VAL A 86 -2.91 -14.34 -2.85
CA VAL A 86 -2.90 -15.71 -3.37
C VAL A 86 -4.32 -16.26 -3.39
N THR A 87 -4.63 -17.13 -4.35
CA THR A 87 -5.99 -17.70 -4.41
C THR A 87 -6.27 -18.59 -3.20
N PRO A 88 -7.38 -18.36 -2.47
CA PRO A 88 -7.79 -19.24 -1.38
C PRO A 88 -8.08 -20.66 -1.89
N ILE A 89 -7.61 -21.66 -1.15
CA ILE A 89 -7.71 -23.10 -1.49
C ILE A 89 -9.17 -23.53 -1.76
N ASN A 90 -10.15 -22.91 -1.11
CA ASN A 90 -11.56 -23.26 -1.27
C ASN A 90 -12.09 -23.03 -2.71
N ILE A 91 -11.55 -22.07 -3.46
CA ILE A 91 -11.96 -21.81 -4.85
C ILE A 91 -11.50 -22.94 -5.78
N ALA A 92 -10.34 -23.55 -5.50
CA ALA A 92 -9.80 -24.68 -6.27
C ALA A 92 -10.65 -25.96 -6.13
N ILE A 93 -11.42 -26.07 -5.04
CA ILE A 93 -12.30 -27.23 -4.78
C ILE A 93 -13.64 -27.07 -5.53
N GLU A 94 -14.12 -25.83 -5.70
CA GLU A 94 -15.40 -25.55 -6.38
C GLU A 94 -15.29 -25.50 -7.91
N LEU A 95 -14.10 -25.24 -8.45
CA LEU A 95 -13.83 -25.18 -9.90
C LEU A 95 -12.72 -26.18 -10.28
N PRO A 96 -13.06 -27.39 -10.75
CA PRO A 96 -12.07 -28.44 -11.05
C PRO A 96 -11.07 -28.07 -12.15
N GLU A 97 -11.41 -27.10 -13.01
CA GLU A 97 -10.53 -26.59 -14.08
C GLU A 97 -9.64 -25.41 -13.64
N PHE A 98 -9.80 -24.92 -12.40
CA PHE A 98 -9.01 -23.81 -11.87
C PHE A 98 -7.72 -24.35 -11.25
N ASP A 99 -6.58 -24.11 -11.90
CA ASP A 99 -5.27 -24.40 -11.34
C ASP A 99 -4.72 -23.19 -10.57
N PRO A 100 -4.64 -23.24 -9.22
CA PRO A 100 -4.14 -22.13 -8.41
C PRO A 100 -2.65 -21.84 -8.65
N SER A 101 -1.89 -22.82 -9.14
CA SER A 101 -0.46 -22.65 -9.40
C SER A 101 -0.23 -21.71 -10.59
N VAL A 102 -0.96 -21.90 -11.69
CA VAL A 102 -0.90 -21.04 -12.89
C VAL A 102 -1.29 -19.59 -12.56
N TYR A 103 -2.32 -19.39 -11.75
CA TYR A 103 -2.76 -18.05 -11.36
C TYR A 103 -1.74 -17.35 -10.45
N ASN A 104 -1.19 -18.05 -9.45
CA ASN A 104 -0.17 -17.49 -8.58
C ASN A 104 1.14 -17.19 -9.33
N ASP A 105 1.50 -18.02 -10.31
CA ASP A 105 2.70 -17.84 -11.13
C ASP A 105 2.54 -16.68 -12.14
N ALA A 106 1.35 -16.49 -12.72
CA ALA A 106 1.05 -15.31 -13.54
C ALA A 106 1.21 -14.01 -12.75
N ILE A 107 0.70 -13.97 -11.51
CA ILE A 107 0.83 -12.80 -10.64
C ILE A 107 2.29 -12.58 -10.20
N ARG A 108 3.05 -13.65 -9.94
CA ARG A 108 4.48 -13.54 -9.62
C ARG A 108 5.32 -13.08 -10.82
N GLY A 109 4.97 -13.49 -12.04
CA GLY A 109 5.63 -13.04 -13.27
C GLY A 109 5.59 -11.52 -13.44
N ASN A 110 4.50 -10.88 -13.02
CA ASN A 110 4.32 -9.43 -13.11
C ASN A 110 5.07 -8.61 -12.03
N ILE A 111 5.61 -9.27 -10.99
CA ILE A 111 6.34 -8.62 -9.88
C ILE A 111 7.85 -8.61 -10.13
N CYS A 112 8.36 -9.57 -10.91
CA CYS A 112 9.75 -9.62 -11.31
C CYS A 112 9.94 -8.73 -12.55
N TRP A 113 10.13 -7.44 -12.32
CA TRP A 113 10.55 -6.51 -13.37
C TRP A 113 11.72 -7.11 -14.17
N GLN A 114 11.52 -7.30 -15.48
CA GLN A 114 12.62 -7.24 -16.46
C GLN A 114 13.20 -5.82 -16.48
#